data_AF-A0A4R5V4L7-F1
#
_entry.id   AF-A0A4R5V4L7-F1
#
_cell.length_a   1.000
_cell.length_b   1.000
_cell.length_c   1.000
_cell.angle_alpha   90.00
_cell.angle_beta   90.00
_cell.angle_gamma   90.00
#
_symmetry.space_group_name_H-M   'P 1'
#
loop_
_entity.id
_entity.type
_entity.pdbx_description
1 polymer ?
#
loop_
_entity_poly.entity_id
_entity_poly.type
_entity_poly.pdbx_seq_one_letter_code
_entity_poly.pdbx_strand_id
1 'polypeptide(L)'
;MNTKLTLTLEKDVIENAKKYAAQQGQSLSSLVENYFKLLLLEKKEGPTKKERKPLPESFLKLEGCLKHEGEFDYKEELTKALMEKYGL
;
A
#
# COMPACT_ATOMS: atom_id res chain seq x y z
N MET A 1 -19.39 2.37 16.01
CA MET A 1 -20.81 2.36 15.62
C MET A 1 -20.87 1.88 14.17
N ASN A 2 -21.61 0.83 13.85
CA ASN A 2 -21.67 0.30 12.48
C ASN A 2 -22.92 0.84 11.79
N THR A 3 -22.74 1.54 10.68
CA THR A 3 -23.82 2.10 9.85
C THR A 3 -23.89 1.34 8.53
N LYS A 4 -25.10 1.13 8.00
CA LYS A 4 -25.30 0.50 6.70
C LYS A 4 -25.32 1.58 5.61
N LEU A 5 -24.50 1.41 4.58
CA LEU A 5 -24.49 2.25 3.38
C LEU A 5 -25.11 1.46 2.22
N THR A 6 -26.14 2.01 1.60
CA THR A 6 -26.77 1.44 0.40
C THR A 6 -26.41 2.30 -0.80
N LEU A 7 -25.79 1.69 -1.82
CA LEU A 7 -25.37 2.36 -3.06
C LEU A 7 -26.18 1.81 -4.23
N THR A 8 -26.71 2.69 -5.07
CA THR A 8 -27.35 2.31 -6.33
C THR A 8 -26.29 2.32 -7.42
N LEU A 9 -26.03 1.15 -8.01
CA LEU A 9 -25.03 0.92 -9.06
C LEU A 9 -25.65 0.07 -10.16
N GLU A 10 -25.02 0.06 -11.32
CA GLU A 10 -25.42 -0.80 -12.44
C GLU A 10 -25.24 -2.29 -12.09
N LYS A 11 -26.12 -3.14 -12.63
CA LYS A 11 -26.12 -4.58 -12.32
C LYS A 11 -24.82 -5.26 -12.74
N ASP A 12 -24.31 -4.95 -13.93
CA ASP A 12 -23.05 -5.51 -14.44
C ASP A 12 -21.85 -5.19 -13.53
N VAL A 13 -21.82 -3.97 -12.99
CA VAL A 13 -20.78 -3.54 -12.04
C VAL A 13 -20.87 -4.35 -10.75
N ILE A 14 -22.08 -4.57 -10.22
CA ILE A 14 -22.29 -5.36 -9.00
C ILE A 14 -21.85 -6.82 -9.21
N GLU A 15 -22.15 -7.43 -10.35
CA GLU A 15 -21.74 -8.81 -10.64
C GLU A 15 -20.23 -8.95 -10.75
N ASN A 16 -19.58 -8.05 -11.49
CA ASN A 16 -18.13 -8.06 -11.64
C ASN A 16 -17.42 -7.82 -10.30
N ALA A 17 -17.92 -6.90 -9.48
CA ALA A 17 -17.36 -6.64 -8.17
C ALA A 17 -17.53 -7.84 -7.21
N LYS A 18 -18.66 -8.55 -7.27
CA LYS A 18 -18.87 -9.79 -6.49
C LYS A 18 -17.90 -10.90 -6.92
N LYS A 19 -17.72 -11.10 -8.22
CA LYS A 19 -16.76 -12.08 -8.76
C LYS A 19 -15.34 -11.77 -8.29
N TYR A 20 -14.93 -10.51 -8.39
CA TYR A 20 -13.62 -10.06 -7.93
C TYR A 20 -13.42 -10.29 -6.43
N ALA A 21 -14.41 -9.91 -5.61
CA ALA A 21 -14.35 -10.10 -4.17
C ALA A 21 -14.24 -11.59 -3.79
N ALA A 22 -15.00 -12.45 -4.46
CA ALA A 22 -14.95 -13.91 -4.25
C ALA A 22 -13.58 -14.51 -4.63
N GLN A 23 -12.98 -14.08 -5.73
CA GLN A 23 -11.63 -14.51 -6.15
C GLN A 23 -10.56 -14.12 -5.13
N GLN A 24 -10.71 -12.96 -4.48
CA GLN A 24 -9.78 -12.48 -3.46
C GLN A 24 -10.10 -13.02 -2.05
N GLY A 25 -11.16 -13.83 -1.90
CA GLY A 25 -11.60 -14.34 -0.59
C GLY A 25 -12.10 -13.26 0.37
N GLN A 26 -12.54 -12.11 -0.15
CA GLN A 26 -13.00 -10.96 0.64
C GLN A 26 -14.48 -10.68 0.40
N SER A 27 -15.14 -10.05 1.38
CA SER A 27 -16.51 -9.56 1.20
C SER A 27 -16.52 -8.25 0.41
N LEU A 28 -17.56 -8.04 -0.39
CA LEU A 28 -17.72 -6.80 -1.16
C LEU A 28 -17.79 -5.56 -0.25
N SER A 29 -18.43 -5.68 0.91
CA SER A 29 -18.48 -4.61 1.90
C SER A 29 -17.09 -4.25 2.45
N SER A 30 -16.26 -5.26 2.73
CA SER A 30 -14.90 -5.03 3.21
C SER A 30 -14.02 -4.35 2.15
N LEU A 31 -14.17 -4.76 0.87
CA LEU A 31 -13.47 -4.14 -0.25
C LEU A 31 -13.80 -2.64 -0.37
N VAL A 32 -15.08 -2.30 -0.33
CA VAL A 32 -15.56 -0.91 -0.45
C VAL A 32 -15.17 -0.08 0.78
N GLU A 33 -15.25 -0.64 1.98
CA GLU A 33 -14.82 0.03 3.21
C GLU A 33 -13.32 0.34 3.17
N ASN A 34 -12.49 -0.59 2.70
CA ASN A 34 -11.05 -0.37 2.57
C ASN A 34 -10.74 0.71 1.53
N TYR A 35 -11.48 0.73 0.42
CA TYR A 35 -11.35 1.78 -0.59
C TYR A 35 -11.68 3.16 -0.02
N PHE A 36 -12.79 3.30 0.72
CA PHE A 36 -13.11 4.57 1.38
C PHE A 36 -12.07 4.99 2.42
N LYS A 37 -11.50 4.04 3.18
CA LYS A 37 -10.40 4.34 4.10
C LYS A 37 -9.19 4.91 3.35
N LEU A 38 -8.79 4.32 2.23
CA LEU A 38 -7.67 4.80 1.42
C LEU A 38 -7.93 6.24 0.89
N LEU A 39 -9.10 6.49 0.32
CA LEU A 39 -9.46 7.82 -0.18
C LEU A 39 -9.48 8.90 0.91
N LEU A 40 -9.93 8.54 2.12
CA LEU A 40 -9.98 9.47 3.25
C LEU A 40 -8.61 9.68 3.91
N LEU A 41 -7.70 8.71 3.79
CA LEU A 41 -6.31 8.85 4.21
C LEU A 41 -5.58 9.89 3.34
N GLU A 42 -5.76 9.85 2.03
CA GLU A 42 -5.12 10.81 1.10
C GLU A 42 -5.59 12.25 1.33
N LYS A 43 -6.85 12.45 1.74
CA LYS A 43 -7.43 13.78 1.93
C LYS A 43 -7.13 14.40 3.30
N LYS A 44 -6.68 13.61 4.29
CA LYS A 44 -6.29 14.10 5.62
C LYS A 44 -4.83 14.55 5.71
N GLU A 45 -4.04 14.36 4.67
CA GLU A 45 -2.69 14.94 4.58
C GLU A 45 -2.77 16.42 4.19
N GLY A 46 -3.14 17.27 5.16
CA GLY A 46 -2.38 18.50 5.34
C GLY A 46 -0.89 18.16 5.57
N PRO A 47 0.05 19.11 5.49
CA PRO A 47 1.50 18.84 5.53
C PRO A 47 2.00 18.43 6.93
N THR A 48 1.38 17.44 7.55
CA THR A 48 1.77 16.87 8.83
C THR A 48 2.09 15.41 8.59
N LYS A 49 3.38 15.18 8.33
CA LYS A 49 4.11 13.92 8.52
C LYS A 49 3.29 12.67 8.25
N LYS A 50 3.46 12.12 7.05
CA LYS A 50 3.33 10.69 6.74
C LYS A 50 3.79 9.90 7.96
N GLU A 51 2.87 9.43 8.78
CA GLU A 51 3.12 8.31 9.68
C GLU A 51 3.39 7.15 8.75
N ARG A 52 4.67 7.00 8.38
CA ARG A 52 5.18 5.78 7.76
C ARG A 52 4.58 4.66 8.60
N LYS A 53 3.73 3.82 7.99
CA LYS A 53 3.23 2.61 8.66
C LYS A 53 4.43 2.03 9.40
N PRO A 54 4.38 1.88 10.75
CA PRO A 54 5.52 1.37 11.47
C PRO A 54 5.87 0.06 10.79
N LEU A 55 7.10 -0.02 10.28
CA LEU A 55 7.62 -1.26 9.72
C LEU A 55 7.32 -2.36 10.75
N PRO A 56 6.98 -3.59 10.32
CA PRO A 56 6.79 -4.69 11.25
C PRO A 56 7.94 -4.72 12.27
N GLU A 57 7.68 -5.04 13.53
CA GLU A 57 8.69 -5.00 14.59
C GLU A 57 9.94 -5.84 14.26
N SER A 58 9.77 -6.90 13.46
CA SER A 58 10.85 -7.70 12.89
C SER A 58 11.78 -6.91 11.96
N PHE A 59 11.26 -5.96 11.18
CA PHE A 59 12.03 -5.08 10.31
C PHE A 59 12.69 -3.92 11.08
N LEU A 60 12.03 -3.39 12.11
CA LEU A 60 12.63 -2.38 13.00
C LEU A 60 13.88 -2.91 13.72
N LYS A 61 13.90 -4.21 14.07
CA LYS A 61 15.10 -4.86 14.63
C LYS A 61 16.28 -4.95 13.66
N LEU A 62 16.04 -4.77 12.37
CA LEU A 62 17.06 -4.72 11.32
C LEU A 62 17.53 -3.28 11.04
N GLU A 63 16.87 -2.28 11.64
CA GLU A 63 17.28 -0.88 11.56
C GLU A 63 18.66 -0.73 12.23
N GLY A 64 19.67 -0.35 11.44
CA GLY A 64 21.07 -0.29 11.88
C GLY A 64 21.92 -1.54 11.59
N CYS A 65 21.34 -2.62 11.04
CA CYS A 65 22.14 -3.74 10.50
C CYS A 65 22.95 -3.30 9.26
N LEU A 66 22.40 -2.38 8.47
CA LEU A 66 23.08 -1.77 7.34
C LEU A 66 24.00 -0.66 7.87
N LYS A 67 25.24 -1.02 8.15
CA LYS A 67 26.31 -0.06 8.43
C LYS A 67 26.86 0.41 7.09
N HIS A 68 26.65 1.69 6.79
CA HIS A 68 27.34 2.34 5.68
C HIS A 68 28.15 3.49 6.25
N GLU A 69 29.45 3.48 5.97
CA GLU A 69 30.38 4.54 6.35
C GLU A 69 30.52 5.49 5.16
N GLY A 70 29.71 6.56 5.11
CA GLY A 70 29.84 7.61 4.08
C GLY A 70 28.52 8.18 3.57
N GLU A 71 28.63 9.05 2.57
CA GLU A 71 27.51 9.49 1.73
C GLU A 71 27.11 8.33 0.81
N PHE A 72 25.93 7.75 1.05
CA PHE A 72 25.37 6.69 0.20
C PHE A 72 24.45 7.30 -0.85
N ASP A 73 24.93 7.42 -2.09
CA ASP A 73 24.03 7.73 -3.22
C ASP A 73 23.29 6.46 -3.67
N TYR A 74 22.08 6.31 -3.13
CA TYR A 74 21.17 5.21 -3.46
C TYR A 74 20.97 5.02 -4.97
N LYS A 75 20.94 6.10 -5.75
CA LYS A 75 20.62 6.00 -7.18
C LYS A 75 21.78 5.41 -7.97
N GLU A 76 23.00 5.80 -7.64
CA GLU A 76 24.20 5.31 -8.32
C GLU A 76 24.44 3.82 -8.03
N GLU A 77 24.35 3.42 -6.77
CA GLU A 77 24.48 2.01 -6.35
C GLU A 77 23.36 1.13 -6.92
N LEU A 78 22.12 1.63 -6.96
CA LEU A 78 21.02 0.92 -7.60
C LEU A 78 21.26 0.71 -9.10
N THR A 79 21.73 1.75 -9.79
CA THR A 79 22.03 1.67 -11.23
C THR A 79 23.12 0.64 -11.49
N LYS A 80 24.20 0.66 -10.71
CA LYS A 80 25.30 -0.29 -10.79
C LYS A 80 24.85 -1.74 -10.53
N ALA A 81 24.02 -1.97 -9.51
CA ALA A 81 23.49 -3.30 -9.21
C ALA A 81 22.57 -3.84 -10.32
N LEU A 82 21.78 -2.96 -10.94
CA LEU A 82 20.93 -3.33 -12.07
C LEU A 82 21.75 -3.62 -13.32
N MET A 83 22.81 -2.84 -13.59
CA MET A 83 23.77 -3.12 -14.66
C MET A 83 24.47 -4.47 -14.46
N GLU A 84 24.92 -4.77 -13.24
CA GLU A 84 25.58 -6.06 -12.93
C GLU A 84 24.63 -7.26 -13.09
N LYS A 85 23.38 -7.12 -12.65
CA LYS A 85 22.39 -8.20 -12.67
C LYS A 85 21.79 -8.44 -14.05
N TYR A 86 21.55 -7.38 -14.83
CA TYR A 86 20.81 -7.44 -16.09
C TYR A 86 21.63 -7.04 -17.32
N GLY A 87 22.88 -6.62 -17.15
CA GLY A 87 23.80 -6.29 -18.25
C GLY A 87 23.37 -5.09 -19.10
N LEU A 88 22.68 -4.12 -18.51
CA LEU A 88 22.27 -2.87 -19.17
C LEU A 88 23.42 -1.87 -19.27
#